data_AF-A0A956N3Y0-F1
#
_entry.id   AF-A0A956N3Y0-F1
#
_cell.length_a   1.000
_cell.length_b   1.000
_cell.length_c   1.000
_cell.angle_alpha   90.00
_cell.angle_beta   90.00
_cell.angle_gamma   90.00
#
_symmetry.space_group_name_H-M   'P 1'
#
loop_
_entity.id
_entity.type
_entity.pdbx_description
1 polymer ?
#
loop_
_entity_poly.entity_id
_entity_poly.type
_entity_poly.pdbx_seq_one_letter_code
_entity_poly.pdbx_strand_id
1 'polypeptide(L)'
;MNRTIRLFLALAVAAAILWWQNRTPPPEPTAGTTDVPATGVDSGAARIAEAFANQESGVLVETSGTVDRILPDDNEGDRHQRFIVR
;
A
#
# COMPACT_ATOMS: atom_id res chain seq x y z
N MET A 1 -15.33 -15.78 -50.46
CA MET A 1 -15.58 -15.02 -49.21
C MET A 1 -15.69 -13.54 -49.55
N ASN A 2 -16.86 -12.97 -49.31
CA ASN A 2 -17.21 -11.57 -49.57
C ASN A 2 -16.29 -10.60 -48.80
N ARG A 3 -15.92 -9.51 -49.47
CA ARG A 3 -14.99 -8.48 -48.97
C ARG A 3 -15.47 -7.88 -47.64
N THR A 4 -16.78 -7.77 -47.46
CA THR A 4 -17.41 -7.28 -46.22
C THR A 4 -17.15 -8.22 -45.04
N ILE A 5 -17.32 -9.55 -45.19
CA ILE A 5 -17.04 -10.50 -44.11
C ILE A 5 -15.56 -10.50 -43.74
N ARG A 6 -14.65 -10.35 -44.71
CA ARG A 6 -13.21 -10.23 -44.42
C ARG A 6 -12.87 -9.00 -43.57
N LEU A 7 -13.54 -7.87 -43.81
CA LEU A 7 -13.36 -6.65 -43.03
C LEU A 7 -13.90 -6.79 -41.60
N PHE A 8 -15.08 -7.40 -41.44
CA PHE A 8 -15.63 -7.69 -40.11
C PHE A 8 -14.75 -8.67 -39.31
N LEU A 9 -14.22 -9.71 -39.96
CA LEU A 9 -13.29 -10.63 -39.32
C LEU A 9 -11.99 -9.93 -38.90
N ALA A 10 -11.43 -9.06 -39.74
CA ALA A 10 -10.23 -8.31 -39.39
C ALA A 10 -10.45 -7.37 -38.20
N LEU A 11 -11.60 -6.68 -38.16
CA LEU A 11 -11.98 -5.82 -37.02
C LEU A 11 -12.19 -6.62 -35.73
N ALA A 12 -12.86 -7.78 -35.81
CA ALA A 12 -13.10 -8.62 -34.64
C ALA A 12 -11.78 -9.18 -34.06
N VAL A 13 -10.84 -9.59 -34.93
CA VAL A 13 -9.51 -10.05 -34.51
C VAL A 13 -8.70 -8.91 -33.88
N ALA A 14 -8.70 -7.73 -34.49
CA ALA A 14 -8.01 -6.57 -33.92
C ALA A 14 -8.57 -6.19 -32.54
N ALA A 15 -9.89 -6.17 -32.38
CA ALA A 15 -10.54 -5.90 -31.09
C ALA A 15 -10.20 -6.96 -30.03
N ALA A 16 -10.16 -8.24 -30.40
CA ALA A 16 -9.76 -9.30 -29.49
C ALA A 16 -8.29 -9.16 -29.04
N ILE A 17 -7.38 -8.77 -29.94
CA ILE A 17 -5.96 -8.53 -29.62
C ILE A 17 -5.82 -7.33 -28.68
N LEU A 18 -6.48 -6.21 -28.98
CA LEU A 18 -6.49 -5.01 -28.14
C LEU A 18 -7.03 -5.32 -26.74
N TRP A 19 -8.10 -6.09 -26.65
CA TRP A 19 -8.67 -6.50 -25.37
C TRP A 19 -7.75 -7.46 -24.61
N TRP A 20 -7.04 -8.36 -25.29
CA TRP A 20 -6.06 -9.26 -24.68
C TRP A 20 -4.83 -8.50 -24.16
N GLN A 21 -4.34 -7.52 -24.91
CA GLN A 21 -3.21 -6.68 -24.51
C GLN A 21 -3.53 -5.80 -23.29
N ASN A 22 -4.79 -5.36 -23.14
CA ASN A 22 -5.21 -4.53 -22.01
C ASN A 22 -5.61 -5.32 -20.75
N ARG A 23 -5.40 -6.64 -20.73
CA ARG A 23 -5.58 -7.43 -19.51
C ARG A 23 -4.32 -7.32 -18.66
N THR A 24 -4.26 -6.35 -17.76
CA THR A 24 -3.31 -6.40 -16.65
C THR A 24 -3.77 -7.50 -15.68
N PRO A 25 -3.03 -8.61 -15.50
CA PRO A 25 -3.32 -9.52 -14.40
C PRO A 25 -3.25 -8.73 -13.09
N PRO A 26 -4.16 -8.99 -12.13
CA PRO A 26 -4.00 -8.44 -10.78
C PRO A 26 -2.58 -8.75 -10.31
N PRO A 27 -1.91 -7.81 -9.62
CA PRO A 27 -0.61 -8.12 -9.04
C PRO A 27 -0.76 -9.37 -8.17
N GLU A 28 -0.02 -10.43 -8.53
CA GLU A 28 -0.01 -11.65 -7.73
C GLU A 28 0.46 -11.29 -6.31
N PRO A 29 -0.15 -11.86 -5.26
CA PRO A 29 0.36 -11.72 -3.90
C PRO A 29 1.76 -12.34 -3.88
N THR A 30 2.77 -11.49 -3.96
CA THR A 30 4.17 -11.88 -3.84
C THR A 30 4.35 -12.45 -2.43
N ALA A 31 4.53 -13.75 -2.33
CA ALA A 31 4.90 -14.40 -1.08
C ALA A 31 6.13 -13.67 -0.51
N GLY A 32 6.02 -13.25 0.75
CA GLY A 32 6.83 -12.22 1.38
C GLY A 32 8.32 -12.29 1.07
N THR A 33 8.80 -11.31 0.30
CA THR A 33 10.08 -10.69 0.59
C THR A 33 9.72 -9.35 1.20
N THR A 34 9.77 -9.29 2.53
CA THR A 34 9.80 -8.04 3.28
C THR A 34 11.15 -7.38 3.00
N ASP A 35 11.34 -6.89 1.79
CA ASP A 35 12.21 -5.75 1.55
C ASP A 35 11.34 -4.57 1.97
N VAL A 36 11.42 -4.17 3.26
CA VAL A 36 10.88 -2.87 3.66
C VAL A 36 11.77 -1.86 2.98
N PRO A 37 11.28 -1.11 1.97
CA PRO A 37 12.06 0.00 1.48
C PRO A 37 12.15 1.00 2.64
N ALA A 38 13.37 1.30 3.09
CA ALA A 38 13.64 2.23 4.19
C ALA A 38 13.14 3.68 3.93
N THR A 39 12.47 3.92 2.81
CA THR A 39 11.76 5.15 2.46
C THR A 39 10.43 5.36 3.20
N GLY A 40 9.98 4.39 4.02
CA GLY A 40 8.80 4.56 4.88
C GLY A 40 9.05 5.38 6.15
N VAL A 41 10.29 5.45 6.64
CA VAL A 41 10.62 6.05 7.94
C VAL A 41 10.34 7.56 7.96
N ASP A 42 10.72 8.27 6.89
CA ASP A 42 10.52 9.72 6.79
C ASP A 42 9.06 10.11 6.56
N SER A 43 8.29 9.28 5.83
CA SER A 43 6.88 9.61 5.52
C SER A 43 5.95 9.40 6.70
N GLY A 44 6.17 8.36 7.50
CA GLY A 44 5.41 8.10 8.72
C GLY A 44 5.68 9.12 9.82
N ALA A 45 6.95 9.49 10.04
CA ALA A 45 7.32 10.49 11.03
C ALA A 45 6.73 11.88 10.71
N ALA A 46 6.77 12.30 9.44
CA ALA A 46 6.17 13.55 8.99
C ALA A 46 4.64 13.56 9.19
N ARG A 47 3.96 12.44 8.89
CA ARG A 47 2.52 12.26 9.11
C ARG A 47 2.14 12.39 10.59
N ILE A 48 2.94 11.84 11.49
CA ILE A 48 2.73 11.98 12.94
C ILE A 48 2.88 13.43 13.37
N ALA A 49 3.92 14.13 12.89
CA ALA A 49 4.15 15.53 13.22
C ALA A 49 3.02 16.45 12.75
N GLU A 50 2.50 16.22 11.54
CA GLU A 50 1.35 16.93 10.99
C GLU A 50 0.07 16.68 11.81
N ALA A 51 -0.26 15.41 12.08
CA ALA A 51 -1.44 15.06 12.87
C ALA A 51 -1.37 15.66 14.29
N PHE A 52 -0.19 15.68 14.90
CA PHE A 52 0.02 16.33 16.19
C PHE A 52 -0.18 17.84 16.12
N ALA A 53 0.38 18.51 15.11
CA ALA A 53 0.22 19.96 14.92
C ALA A 53 -1.26 20.34 14.73
N ASN A 54 -2.02 19.50 14.04
CA ASN A 54 -3.45 19.69 13.78
C ASN A 54 -4.37 19.11 14.88
N GLN A 55 -3.81 18.50 15.94
CA GLN A 55 -4.56 17.79 17.00
C GLN A 55 -5.53 16.73 16.46
N GLU A 56 -5.15 16.08 15.37
CA GLU A 56 -5.94 15.04 14.72
C GLU A 56 -5.80 13.70 15.44
N SER A 57 -6.88 12.93 15.42
CA SER A 57 -6.96 11.60 16.05
C SER A 57 -7.49 10.58 15.06
N GLY A 58 -7.15 9.31 15.24
CA GLY A 58 -7.61 8.22 14.35
C GLY A 58 -6.83 8.12 13.04
N VAL A 59 -5.67 8.77 12.93
CA VAL A 59 -4.79 8.67 11.76
C VAL A 59 -3.98 7.38 11.83
N LEU A 60 -4.13 6.52 10.82
CA LEU A 60 -3.33 5.31 10.66
C LEU A 60 -2.00 5.65 9.99
N VAL A 61 -0.90 5.23 10.60
CA VAL A 61 0.47 5.50 10.12
C VAL A 61 1.31 4.24 10.25
N GLU A 62 2.17 4.00 9.26
CA GLU A 62 3.25 3.01 9.32
C GLU A 62 4.57 3.75 9.52
N THR A 63 5.34 3.37 10.54
CA THR A 63 6.65 3.97 10.84
C THR A 63 7.51 2.99 11.64
N SER A 64 8.81 3.30 11.77
CA SER A 64 9.75 2.55 12.59
C SER A 64 10.60 3.51 13.43
N GLY A 65 10.97 3.10 14.64
CA GLY A 65 11.80 3.92 15.54
C GLY A 65 12.34 3.11 16.72
N THR A 66 13.11 3.77 17.58
CA THR A 66 13.63 3.16 18.82
C THR A 66 12.73 3.55 20.00
N VAL A 67 12.41 2.59 20.86
CA VAL A 67 11.64 2.84 22.09
C VAL A 67 12.55 3.48 23.14
N ASP A 68 12.31 4.76 23.46
CA ASP A 68 13.11 5.51 24.45
C ASP A 68 12.70 5.20 25.90
N ARG A 69 11.42 4.86 26.12
CA ARG A 69 10.87 4.58 27.46
C ARG A 69 9.60 3.75 27.39
N ILE A 70 9.43 2.85 28.36
CA ILE A 70 8.17 2.16 28.67
C ILE A 70 7.53 2.88 29.86
N LEU A 71 6.24 3.17 29.78
CA LEU A 71 5.54 3.87 30.85
C LEU A 71 5.28 2.94 32.05
N PRO A 72 5.29 3.45 33.29
CA PRO A 72 5.17 2.62 34.49
C PRO A 72 3.81 1.95 34.65
N ASP A 73 2.77 2.49 34.02
CA ASP A 73 1.41 1.94 33.95
C ASP A 73 1.26 0.74 32.98
N ASP A 74 2.29 0.41 32.19
CA ASP A 74 2.27 -0.68 31.20
C ASP A 74 2.92 -1.99 31.73
N ASN A 75 2.96 -2.19 33.05
CA ASN A 75 3.59 -3.36 33.68
C ASN A 75 2.60 -4.45 34.14
N GLU A 76 1.28 -4.22 34.06
CA GLU A 76 0.25 -5.17 34.50
C GLU A 76 -0.94 -5.22 33.52
N GLY A 77 -1.32 -6.42 33.04
CA GLY A 77 -2.47 -6.63 32.13
C GLY A 77 -2.10 -6.89 30.66
N ASP A 78 -3.09 -6.83 29.75
CA ASP A 78 -2.85 -6.84 28.30
C ASP A 78 -1.97 -5.64 27.97
N ARG A 79 -0.80 -5.86 27.35
CA ARG A 79 0.21 -4.81 27.10
C ARG A 79 -0.39 -3.68 26.27
N HIS A 80 -0.80 -2.59 26.91
CA HIS A 80 -1.40 -1.44 26.26
C HIS A 80 -0.27 -0.58 25.72
N GLN A 81 0.17 -0.94 24.52
CA GLN A 81 1.45 -0.54 23.99
C GLN A 81 1.51 0.94 23.58
N ARG A 82 1.70 1.83 24.56
CA ARG A 82 2.01 3.24 24.35
C ARG A 82 3.53 3.40 24.32
N PHE A 83 4.06 3.73 23.15
CA PHE A 83 5.47 4.05 22.98
C PHE A 83 5.66 5.56 22.78
N ILE A 84 6.71 6.11 23.39
CA ILE A 84 7.24 7.42 22.99
C ILE A 84 8.27 7.15 21.90
N VAL A 85 7.97 7.60 20.68
CA VAL A 85 8.89 7.58 19.53
C VAL A 85 9.63 8.91 19.48
N ARG A 86 10.91 8.85 19.15
CA ARG A 86 11.81 10.00 19.05
C ARG A 86 12.27 10.24 17.62
#